data_AF-A0A7V1NPJ7-F1
#
_entry.id   AF-A0A7V1NPJ7-F1
#
_cell.length_a   1.000
_cell.length_b   1.000
_cell.length_c   1.000
_cell.angle_alpha   90.00
_cell.angle_beta   90.00
_cell.angle_gamma   90.00
#
_symmetry.space_group_name_H-M   'P 1'
#
loop_
_entity.id
_entity.type
_entity.pdbx_description
1 polymer ?
#
loop_
_entity_poly.entity_id
_entity_poly.type
_entity_poly.pdbx_seq_one_letter_code
_entity_poly.pdbx_strand_id
1 'polypeptide(L)'
;KVWLHKDYPLIEVGIMELNRNPENYFAEVEQSAFNPADVVPGIGFSPDKMLQGRLFSYGDAQRYRLGVNHHLIPVNAPRCPAHSYHRDGAMRVDGNHGSTIAYEPNSYSEWGQQEKSSEPPLNLNGAADHWNHREDSDYYTQPGLLFKLMTTEQQEALFANTARALDDAPEEIKRRHIGNCMKADPDYGKGVAGALGISA
;
A
#
# COMPACT_ATOMS: atom_id res chain seq x y z
N LYS A 1 8.30 7.77 6.30
CA LYS A 1 9.39 8.71 6.00
C LYS A 1 9.69 8.63 4.50
N VAL A 2 10.08 9.72 3.86
CA VAL A 2 10.58 9.74 2.47
C VAL A 2 12.09 9.60 2.44
N TRP A 3 12.63 9.11 1.33
CA TRP A 3 14.04 9.28 0.98
C TRP A 3 14.21 10.65 0.32
N LEU A 4 15.17 11.45 0.78
CA LEU A 4 15.35 12.80 0.24
C LEU A 4 15.88 12.70 -1.18
N HIS A 5 15.31 13.46 -2.12
CA HIS A 5 15.76 13.48 -3.52
C HIS A 5 17.21 13.93 -3.69
N LYS A 6 17.75 14.67 -2.71
CA LYS A 6 19.18 15.02 -2.67
C LYS A 6 20.07 13.79 -2.52
N ASP A 7 19.62 12.81 -1.74
CA ASP A 7 20.38 11.60 -1.43
C ASP A 7 20.09 10.50 -2.46
N TYR A 8 18.83 10.43 -2.92
CA TYR A 8 18.34 9.47 -3.91
C TYR A 8 17.58 10.23 -5.00
N PRO A 9 18.28 10.73 -6.04
CA PRO A 9 17.63 11.45 -7.13
C PRO A 9 16.71 10.51 -7.92
N LEU A 10 15.67 11.09 -8.52
CA LEU A 10 14.76 10.34 -9.38
C LEU A 10 15.52 9.83 -10.62
N ILE A 11 15.30 8.56 -10.94
CA ILE A 11 15.78 7.92 -12.17
C ILE A 11 14.55 7.67 -13.03
N GLU A 12 14.51 8.26 -14.22
CA GLU A 12 13.41 8.07 -15.15
C GLU A 12 13.38 6.63 -15.68
N VAL A 13 12.19 6.02 -15.71
CA VAL A 13 11.99 4.63 -16.17
C VAL A 13 11.10 4.56 -17.42
N GLY A 14 10.02 5.34 -17.47
CA GLY A 14 9.08 5.34 -18.58
C GLY A 14 7.82 6.15 -18.30
N ILE A 15 6.82 6.03 -19.19
CA ILE A 15 5.56 6.79 -19.16
C ILE A 15 4.38 5.81 -19.15
N MET A 16 3.36 6.11 -18.34
CA MET A 16 2.07 5.41 -18.32
C MET A 16 0.97 6.36 -18.79
N GLU A 17 0.14 5.92 -19.73
CA GLU A 17 -1.03 6.68 -20.20
C GLU A 17 -2.33 5.93 -19.92
N LEU A 18 -3.41 6.69 -19.65
CA LEU A 18 -4.77 6.17 -19.50
C LEU A 18 -5.59 6.64 -20.70
N ASN A 19 -5.80 5.75 -21.67
CA ASN A 19 -6.32 6.10 -23.00
C ASN A 19 -7.66 5.42 -23.36
N ARG A 20 -8.26 4.68 -22.43
CA ARG A 20 -9.51 3.94 -22.66
C ARG A 20 -10.36 3.88 -21.40
N ASN A 21 -11.63 4.24 -21.51
CA ASN A 21 -12.61 4.04 -20.46
C ASN A 21 -13.09 2.57 -20.43
N PRO A 22 -13.46 2.05 -19.25
CA PRO A 22 -14.16 0.76 -19.15
C PRO A 22 -15.47 0.75 -19.93
N GLU A 23 -15.83 -0.39 -20.52
CA GLU A 23 -17.12 -0.59 -21.18
C GLU A 23 -18.22 -0.87 -20.13
N ASN A 24 -17.87 -1.57 -19.05
CA ASN A 24 -18.77 -1.82 -17.93
C ASN A 24 -18.07 -1.56 -16.59
N TYR A 25 -18.51 -0.51 -15.89
CA TYR A 25 -17.92 -0.10 -14.63
C TYR A 25 -17.90 -1.22 -13.58
N PHE A 26 -19.01 -1.96 -13.42
CA PHE A 26 -19.07 -3.01 -12.42
C PHE A 26 -18.10 -4.15 -12.75
N ALA A 27 -18.08 -4.59 -14.01
CA ALA A 27 -17.24 -5.69 -14.45
C ALA A 27 -15.74 -5.39 -14.38
N GLU A 28 -15.34 -4.16 -14.69
CA GLU A 28 -13.93 -3.78 -14.89
C GLU A 28 -13.36 -2.90 -13.76
N VAL A 29 -14.18 -2.13 -13.06
CA VAL A 29 -13.72 -1.25 -11.96
C VAL A 29 -14.07 -1.85 -10.62
N GLU A 30 -15.34 -2.10 -10.34
CA GLU A 30 -15.79 -2.59 -9.02
C GLU A 30 -15.21 -3.98 -8.70
N GLN A 31 -15.15 -4.86 -9.70
CA GLN A 31 -14.57 -6.19 -9.56
C GLN A 31 -13.05 -6.25 -9.73
N SER A 32 -12.37 -5.12 -9.89
CA SER A 32 -10.91 -5.10 -9.93
C SER A 32 -10.30 -5.50 -8.58
N ALA A 33 -9.17 -6.21 -8.65
CA ALA A 33 -8.42 -6.71 -7.51
C ALA A 33 -6.94 -6.41 -7.70
N PHE A 34 -6.39 -5.55 -6.86
CA PHE A 34 -4.96 -5.22 -6.83
C PHE A 34 -4.37 -5.77 -5.54
N ASN A 35 -3.45 -6.73 -5.63
CA ASN A 35 -2.82 -7.33 -4.46
C ASN A 35 -1.31 -7.01 -4.46
N PRO A 36 -0.76 -6.35 -3.42
CA PRO A 36 0.67 -6.08 -3.34
C PRO A 36 1.56 -7.32 -3.41
N ALA A 37 1.04 -8.51 -3.07
CA ALA A 37 1.79 -9.75 -3.20
C ALA A 37 1.93 -10.26 -4.66
N ASP A 38 1.19 -9.68 -5.62
CA ASP A 38 1.26 -10.05 -7.03
C ASP A 38 2.46 -9.36 -7.70
N VAL A 39 3.67 -9.80 -7.35
CA VAL A 39 4.94 -9.34 -7.93
C VAL A 39 5.39 -10.21 -9.10
N VAL A 40 6.38 -9.73 -9.84
CA VAL A 40 7.02 -10.43 -10.96
C VAL A 40 8.51 -10.60 -10.70
N PRO A 41 9.18 -11.62 -11.28
CA PRO A 41 10.62 -11.80 -11.12
C PRO A 41 11.40 -10.51 -11.43
N GLY A 42 12.26 -10.10 -10.50
CA GLY A 42 13.00 -8.83 -10.54
C GLY A 42 12.44 -7.72 -9.65
N ILE A 43 11.23 -7.89 -9.11
CA ILE A 43 10.63 -7.01 -8.09
C ILE A 43 10.29 -7.86 -6.86
N GLY A 44 10.85 -7.48 -5.72
CA GLY A 44 10.61 -8.14 -4.43
C GLY A 44 10.09 -7.18 -3.37
N PHE A 45 10.02 -7.65 -2.13
CA PHE A 45 9.50 -6.88 -1.00
C PHE A 45 10.59 -6.31 -0.09
N SER A 46 10.21 -5.37 0.76
CA SER A 46 11.04 -4.84 1.84
C SER A 46 10.49 -5.28 3.21
N PRO A 47 11.30 -5.23 4.30
CA PRO A 47 10.84 -5.55 5.65
C PRO A 47 10.00 -4.42 6.29
N ASP A 48 9.38 -3.53 5.50
CA ASP A 48 8.45 -2.53 6.01
C ASP A 48 7.23 -3.23 6.64
N LYS A 49 7.03 -3.03 7.95
CA LYS A 49 5.95 -3.66 8.73
C LYS A 49 4.56 -3.44 8.13
N MET A 50 4.30 -2.27 7.54
CA MET A 50 3.02 -1.97 6.90
C MET A 50 2.87 -2.72 5.58
N LEU A 51 3.95 -2.83 4.78
CA LEU A 51 3.93 -3.63 3.56
C LEU A 51 3.69 -5.11 3.88
N GLN A 52 4.39 -5.67 4.87
CA GLN A 52 4.27 -7.07 5.28
C GLN A 52 2.83 -7.45 5.64
N GLY A 53 2.11 -6.59 6.36
CA GLY A 53 0.69 -6.82 6.65
C GLY A 53 -0.19 -6.84 5.38
N ARG A 54 0.13 -5.99 4.40
CA ARG A 54 -0.60 -5.90 3.13
C ARG A 54 -0.40 -7.10 2.21
N LEU A 55 0.73 -7.80 2.32
CA LEU A 55 0.99 -9.03 1.54
C LEU A 55 -0.04 -10.13 1.83
N PHE A 56 -0.60 -10.13 3.04
CA PHE A 56 -1.69 -11.03 3.42
C PHE A 56 -3.07 -10.41 3.15
N SER A 57 -3.29 -9.17 3.60
CA SER A 57 -4.65 -8.62 3.76
C SER A 57 -5.43 -8.46 2.45
N TYR A 58 -4.74 -8.18 1.34
CA TYR A 58 -5.43 -7.90 0.07
C TYR A 58 -6.01 -9.16 -0.55
N GLY A 59 -5.22 -10.23 -0.68
CA GLY A 59 -5.73 -11.50 -1.19
C GLY A 59 -6.86 -12.05 -0.31
N ASP A 60 -6.78 -11.87 1.01
CA ASP A 60 -7.83 -12.25 1.94
C ASP A 60 -9.14 -11.49 1.70
N ALA A 61 -9.08 -10.16 1.70
CA ALA A 61 -10.24 -9.31 1.44
C ALA A 61 -10.85 -9.56 0.06
N GLN A 62 -10.04 -9.84 -0.96
CA GLN A 62 -10.50 -10.11 -2.33
C GLN A 62 -11.23 -11.45 -2.43
N ARG A 63 -10.74 -12.51 -1.77
CA ARG A 63 -11.45 -13.80 -1.71
C ARG A 63 -12.83 -13.66 -1.08
N TYR A 64 -12.96 -12.86 -0.02
CA TYR A 64 -14.26 -12.56 0.57
C TYR A 64 -15.16 -11.73 -0.35
N ARG A 65 -14.63 -10.61 -0.87
CA ARG A 65 -15.40 -9.62 -1.65
C ARG A 65 -15.84 -10.14 -3.02
N LEU A 66 -14.99 -10.91 -3.70
CA LEU A 66 -15.15 -11.30 -5.12
C LEU A 66 -15.23 -12.82 -5.33
N GLY A 67 -15.03 -13.62 -4.27
CA GLY A 67 -14.98 -15.07 -4.35
C GLY A 67 -13.58 -15.62 -4.65
N VAL A 68 -13.35 -16.89 -4.32
CA VAL A 68 -12.02 -17.54 -4.44
C VAL A 68 -11.47 -17.54 -5.88
N ASN A 69 -12.36 -17.58 -6.87
CA ASN A 69 -12.00 -17.62 -8.29
C ASN A 69 -12.03 -16.23 -8.96
N HIS A 70 -11.88 -15.14 -8.19
CA HIS A 70 -11.91 -13.76 -8.72
C HIS A 70 -10.82 -13.46 -9.76
N HIS A 71 -9.74 -14.24 -9.79
CA HIS A 71 -8.69 -14.16 -10.81
C HIS A 71 -9.17 -14.58 -12.21
N LEU A 72 -10.34 -15.24 -12.31
CA LEU A 72 -10.99 -15.56 -13.58
C LEU A 72 -11.84 -14.40 -14.13
N ILE A 73 -12.08 -13.35 -13.35
CA ILE A 73 -12.78 -12.15 -13.83
C ILE A 73 -11.86 -11.44 -14.84
N PRO A 74 -12.34 -11.06 -16.05
CA PRO A 74 -11.46 -10.63 -17.15
C PRO A 74 -10.47 -9.51 -16.82
N VAL A 75 -10.83 -8.56 -15.94
CA VAL A 75 -9.92 -7.46 -15.56
C VAL A 75 -8.78 -7.91 -14.64
N ASN A 76 -8.95 -9.02 -13.92
CA ASN A 76 -7.96 -9.59 -13.00
C ASN A 76 -7.15 -10.73 -13.64
N ALA A 77 -7.60 -11.23 -14.80
CA ALA A 77 -6.97 -12.37 -15.45
C ALA A 77 -5.59 -12.00 -16.01
N PRO A 78 -4.56 -12.86 -15.81
CA PRO A 78 -3.25 -12.65 -16.41
C PRO A 78 -3.34 -12.72 -17.94
N ARG A 79 -2.56 -11.88 -18.62
CA ARG A 79 -2.42 -11.88 -20.09
C ARG A 79 -1.22 -12.70 -20.58
N CYS A 80 -0.54 -13.39 -19.68
CA CYS A 80 0.54 -14.33 -19.95
C CYS A 80 0.06 -15.76 -19.65
N PRO A 81 0.79 -16.81 -20.10
CA PRO A 81 0.48 -18.17 -19.72
C PRO A 81 0.39 -18.32 -18.21
N ALA A 82 -0.77 -18.77 -17.72
CA ALA A 82 -1.01 -19.03 -16.31
C ALA A 82 -1.35 -20.51 -16.12
N HIS A 83 -0.54 -21.19 -15.31
CA HIS A 83 -0.72 -22.60 -14.97
C HIS A 83 -0.77 -22.76 -13.46
N SER A 84 -1.77 -22.13 -12.84
CA SER A 84 -1.95 -22.15 -11.38
C SER A 84 -2.52 -23.48 -10.92
N TYR A 85 -2.06 -23.99 -9.78
CA TYR A 85 -2.46 -25.31 -9.27
C TYR A 85 -3.92 -25.39 -8.79
N HIS A 86 -4.53 -24.28 -8.37
CA HIS A 86 -5.82 -24.26 -7.68
C HIS A 86 -6.96 -24.98 -8.44
N ARG A 87 -7.80 -25.73 -7.70
CA ARG A 87 -8.96 -26.48 -8.19
C ARG A 87 -10.25 -26.04 -7.51
N ASP A 88 -11.37 -26.29 -8.18
CA ASP A 88 -12.74 -26.14 -7.68
C ASP A 88 -13.06 -24.70 -7.23
N GLY A 89 -13.80 -24.56 -6.12
CA GLY A 89 -14.26 -23.27 -5.60
C GLY A 89 -15.53 -22.76 -6.30
N ALA A 90 -16.19 -21.80 -5.67
CA ALA A 90 -17.39 -21.17 -6.23
C ALA A 90 -17.09 -20.50 -7.57
N MET A 91 -18.04 -20.57 -8.51
CA MET A 91 -17.95 -19.95 -9.85
C MET A 91 -16.71 -20.36 -10.65
N ARG A 92 -16.35 -21.64 -10.63
CA ARG A 92 -15.27 -22.17 -11.48
C ARG A 92 -15.73 -22.33 -12.93
N VAL A 93 -15.21 -21.49 -13.84
CA VAL A 93 -15.72 -21.34 -15.23
C VAL A 93 -14.65 -21.51 -16.32
N ASP A 94 -13.42 -21.87 -15.95
CA ASP A 94 -12.23 -21.99 -16.82
C ASP A 94 -11.95 -23.45 -17.27
N GLY A 95 -12.86 -24.38 -16.99
CA GLY A 95 -12.64 -25.82 -17.22
C GLY A 95 -11.86 -26.55 -16.12
N ASN A 96 -11.42 -25.85 -15.06
CA ASN A 96 -10.85 -26.44 -13.84
C ASN A 96 -9.64 -27.38 -14.07
N HIS A 97 -8.85 -27.12 -15.11
CA HIS A 97 -7.77 -28.01 -15.59
C HIS A 97 -8.21 -29.43 -15.98
N GLY A 98 -9.51 -29.67 -16.22
CA GLY A 98 -10.05 -30.93 -16.70
C GLY A 98 -9.60 -32.14 -15.86
N SER A 99 -9.03 -33.14 -16.53
CA SER A 99 -8.51 -34.36 -15.91
C SER A 99 -7.03 -34.28 -15.52
N THR A 100 -6.40 -33.11 -15.60
CA THR A 100 -4.98 -32.96 -15.24
C THR A 100 -4.79 -33.31 -13.77
N ILE A 101 -3.78 -34.13 -13.49
CA ILE A 101 -3.38 -34.56 -12.16
C ILE A 101 -3.33 -33.37 -11.18
N ALA A 102 -3.78 -33.57 -9.96
CA ALA A 102 -3.92 -32.50 -8.96
C ALA A 102 -3.02 -32.76 -7.74
N TYR A 103 -1.78 -33.21 -7.98
CA TYR A 103 -0.76 -33.35 -6.93
C TYR A 103 0.66 -33.19 -7.50
N GLU A 104 1.59 -32.77 -6.64
CA GLU A 104 3.03 -32.65 -6.89
C GLU A 104 3.76 -33.09 -5.60
N PRO A 105 4.89 -33.82 -5.67
CA PRO A 105 5.59 -34.28 -6.88
C PRO A 105 4.85 -35.42 -7.60
N ASN A 106 4.96 -35.47 -8.93
CA ASN A 106 4.35 -36.51 -9.77
C ASN A 106 5.29 -36.95 -10.91
N SER A 107 4.99 -38.11 -11.51
CA SER A 107 5.79 -38.70 -12.60
C SER A 107 5.35 -38.25 -14.01
N TYR A 108 4.49 -37.24 -14.13
CA TYR A 108 3.85 -36.82 -15.38
C TYR A 108 4.27 -35.42 -15.84
N SER A 109 5.30 -34.84 -15.22
CA SER A 109 5.84 -33.51 -15.53
C SER A 109 4.84 -32.37 -15.37
N GLU A 110 3.87 -32.54 -14.47
CA GLU A 110 2.86 -31.52 -14.16
C GLU A 110 3.23 -30.73 -12.90
N TRP A 111 2.92 -29.43 -12.88
CA TRP A 111 3.12 -28.50 -11.74
C TRP A 111 4.56 -28.28 -11.28
N GLY A 112 5.56 -28.57 -12.13
CA GLY A 112 6.97 -28.39 -11.79
C GLY A 112 7.34 -26.96 -11.41
N GLN A 113 8.15 -26.81 -10.36
CA GLN A 113 8.66 -25.52 -9.89
C GLN A 113 9.65 -24.87 -10.87
N GLN A 114 9.75 -23.54 -10.83
CA GLN A 114 10.69 -22.76 -11.65
C GLN A 114 11.81 -22.17 -10.78
N GLU A 115 12.93 -22.89 -10.65
CA GLU A 115 14.06 -22.48 -9.78
C GLU A 115 14.72 -21.16 -10.19
N LYS A 116 14.60 -20.77 -11.47
CA LYS A 116 15.18 -19.53 -12.01
C LYS A 116 14.59 -18.26 -11.41
N SER A 117 13.45 -18.37 -10.71
CA SER A 117 12.75 -17.25 -10.07
C SER A 117 13.05 -17.14 -8.57
N SER A 118 14.03 -17.89 -8.04
CA SER A 118 14.39 -17.80 -6.63
C SER A 118 14.95 -16.43 -6.25
N GLU A 119 14.45 -15.87 -5.15
CA GLU A 119 15.01 -14.67 -4.54
C GLU A 119 16.33 -14.98 -3.81
N PRO A 120 17.26 -14.01 -3.72
CA PRO A 120 18.42 -14.14 -2.86
C PRO A 120 18.00 -14.11 -1.37
N PRO A 121 18.75 -14.78 -0.47
CA PRO A 121 18.44 -14.75 0.96
C PRO A 121 18.62 -13.35 1.55
N LEU A 122 17.74 -12.97 2.48
CA LEU A 122 17.87 -11.76 3.29
C LEU A 122 18.53 -12.10 4.63
N ASN A 123 19.61 -11.39 4.98
CA ASN A 123 20.26 -11.54 6.28
C ASN A 123 19.36 -11.00 7.41
N LEU A 124 19.24 -11.76 8.50
CA LEU A 124 18.42 -11.42 9.67
C LEU A 124 19.28 -11.31 10.94
N ASN A 125 18.87 -10.45 11.88
CA ASN A 125 19.50 -10.27 13.17
C ASN A 125 18.46 -9.93 14.25
N GLY A 126 18.69 -10.41 15.47
CA GLY A 126 17.79 -10.20 16.61
C GLY A 126 16.81 -11.36 16.84
N ALA A 127 16.13 -11.31 17.99
CA ALA A 127 15.09 -12.29 18.34
C ALA A 127 13.76 -11.98 17.64
N ALA A 128 12.92 -13.01 17.51
CA ALA A 128 11.51 -12.81 17.16
C ALA A 128 10.76 -12.24 18.36
N ASP A 129 10.30 -10.98 18.26
CA ASP A 129 9.58 -10.27 19.31
C ASP A 129 8.73 -9.12 18.72
N HIS A 130 7.85 -8.53 19.52
CA HIS A 130 7.04 -7.37 19.19
C HIS A 130 7.83 -6.07 19.40
N TRP A 131 8.85 -5.86 18.58
CA TRP A 131 9.74 -4.70 18.66
C TRP A 131 9.01 -3.36 18.54
N ASN A 132 9.20 -2.49 19.53
CA ASN A 132 8.54 -1.19 19.63
C ASN A 132 9.09 -0.21 18.59
N HIS A 133 8.25 0.19 17.63
CA HIS A 133 8.66 1.14 16.59
C HIS A 133 8.98 2.54 17.12
N ARG A 134 8.61 2.86 18.37
CA ARG A 134 8.85 4.17 18.97
C ARG A 134 10.30 4.43 19.39
N GLU A 135 11.17 3.43 19.24
CA GLU A 135 12.62 3.63 19.31
C GLU A 135 13.09 4.66 18.27
N ASP A 136 12.47 4.68 17.08
CA ASP A 136 12.53 5.84 16.20
C ASP A 136 11.52 6.89 16.66
N SER A 137 12.03 7.92 17.33
CA SER A 137 11.25 9.04 17.85
C SER A 137 11.20 10.25 16.92
N ASP A 138 11.76 10.17 15.71
CA ASP A 138 11.74 11.26 14.74
C ASP A 138 10.40 11.28 13.98
N TYR A 139 9.40 11.91 14.61
CA TYR A 139 8.07 12.09 14.04
C TYR A 139 7.90 13.42 13.32
N TYR A 140 8.76 14.40 13.59
CA TYR A 140 8.47 15.81 13.34
C TYR A 140 9.42 16.46 12.32
N THR A 141 10.59 15.89 12.06
CA THR A 141 11.56 16.48 11.13
C THR A 141 10.99 16.59 9.71
N GLN A 142 10.47 15.50 9.14
CA GLN A 142 9.96 15.53 7.77
C GLN A 142 8.69 16.38 7.59
N PRO A 143 7.70 16.36 8.50
CA PRO A 143 6.58 17.30 8.46
C PRO A 143 7.03 18.77 8.53
N GLY A 144 8.00 19.09 9.40
CA GLY A 144 8.54 20.45 9.51
C GLY A 144 9.28 20.89 8.24
N LEU A 145 10.06 20.00 7.61
CA LEU A 145 10.70 20.25 6.32
C LEU A 145 9.67 20.52 5.22
N LEU A 146 8.57 19.76 5.17
CA LEU A 146 7.50 19.98 4.20
C LEU A 146 6.81 21.32 4.41
N PHE A 147 6.48 21.68 5.67
CA PHE A 147 5.84 22.95 6.00
C PHE A 147 6.68 24.16 5.56
N LYS A 148 8.01 24.10 5.75
CA LYS A 148 8.94 25.16 5.33
C LYS A 148 9.05 25.34 3.81
N LEU A 149 8.66 24.33 3.03
CA LEU A 149 8.63 24.41 1.57
C LEU A 149 7.33 25.02 1.03
N MET A 150 6.30 25.16 1.88
CA MET A 150 5.02 25.74 1.47
C MET A 150 5.12 27.26 1.31
N THR A 151 4.39 27.81 0.34
CA THR A 151 4.16 29.26 0.26
C THR A 151 3.21 29.73 1.37
N THR A 152 3.16 31.03 1.64
CA THR A 152 2.26 31.61 2.65
C THR A 152 0.80 31.19 2.41
N GLU A 153 0.33 31.25 1.16
CA GLU A 153 -1.05 30.88 0.80
C GLU A 153 -1.32 29.39 1.06
N GLN A 154 -0.33 28.53 0.82
CA GLN A 154 -0.44 27.10 1.11
C GLN A 154 -0.46 26.84 2.62
N GLN A 155 0.31 27.59 3.40
CA GLN A 155 0.30 27.50 4.86
C GLN A 155 -1.03 27.97 5.43
N GLU A 156 -1.58 29.09 4.96
CA GLU A 156 -2.92 29.56 5.34
C GLU A 156 -4.01 28.54 5.01
N ALA A 157 -3.96 27.94 3.82
CA ALA A 157 -4.87 26.88 3.42
C ALA A 157 -4.73 25.64 4.32
N LEU A 158 -3.50 25.23 4.67
CA LEU A 158 -3.22 24.14 5.59
C LEU A 158 -3.87 24.41 6.96
N PHE A 159 -3.69 25.60 7.53
CA PHE A 159 -4.27 25.96 8.83
C PHE A 159 -5.80 25.95 8.77
N ALA A 160 -6.41 26.59 7.77
CA ALA A 160 -7.85 26.67 7.61
C ALA A 160 -8.50 25.29 7.39
N ASN A 161 -7.88 24.43 6.57
CA ASN A 161 -8.32 23.06 6.35
C ASN A 161 -8.28 22.25 7.64
N THR A 162 -7.18 22.35 8.38
CA THR A 162 -6.99 21.65 9.65
C THR A 162 -8.02 22.08 10.67
N ALA A 163 -8.27 23.39 10.80
CA ALA A 163 -9.23 23.93 11.76
C ALA A 163 -10.65 23.44 11.47
N ARG A 164 -11.09 23.49 10.19
CA ARG A 164 -12.40 22.96 9.77
C ARG A 164 -12.54 21.46 10.01
N ALA A 165 -11.48 20.69 9.77
CA ALA A 165 -11.51 19.24 9.98
C ALA A 165 -11.55 18.85 11.47
N LEU A 166 -11.10 19.74 12.36
CA LEU A 166 -11.11 19.53 13.81
C LEU A 166 -12.29 20.22 14.51
N ASP A 167 -13.25 20.78 13.77
CA ASP A 167 -14.26 21.72 14.26
C ASP A 167 -14.95 21.29 15.57
N ASP A 168 -15.64 20.15 15.58
CA ASP A 168 -16.39 19.65 16.74
C ASP A 168 -15.55 18.74 17.66
N ALA A 169 -14.26 18.58 17.38
CA ALA A 169 -13.39 17.77 18.22
C ALA A 169 -13.25 18.38 19.63
N PRO A 170 -13.22 17.54 20.69
CA PRO A 170 -12.91 17.97 22.04
C PRO A 170 -11.62 18.80 22.13
N GLU A 171 -11.61 19.81 23.00
CA GLU A 171 -10.51 20.77 23.10
C GLU A 171 -9.16 20.09 23.40
N GLU A 172 -9.16 19.05 24.23
CA GLU A 172 -7.95 18.28 24.55
C GLU A 172 -7.35 17.58 23.32
N ILE A 173 -8.17 17.20 22.34
CA ILE A 173 -7.72 16.61 21.07
C ILE A 173 -7.13 17.71 20.18
N LYS A 174 -7.80 18.86 20.08
CA LYS A 174 -7.29 20.03 19.36
C LYS A 174 -5.93 20.47 19.90
N ARG A 175 -5.81 20.61 21.23
CA ARG A 175 -4.55 20.96 21.91
C ARG A 175 -3.45 19.93 21.68
N ARG A 176 -3.79 18.64 21.65
CA ARG A 176 -2.83 17.57 21.33
C ARG A 176 -2.31 17.71 19.89
N HIS A 177 -3.18 18.01 18.92
CA HIS A 177 -2.79 18.23 17.54
C HIS A 177 -1.89 19.46 17.40
N ILE A 178 -2.31 20.60 17.98
CA ILE A 178 -1.50 21.84 18.03
C ILE A 178 -0.12 21.55 18.62
N GLY A 179 -0.05 20.83 19.75
CA GLY A 179 1.21 20.45 20.39
C GLY A 179 2.12 19.58 19.52
N ASN A 180 1.55 18.75 18.64
CA ASN A 180 2.33 17.99 17.67
C ASN A 180 2.81 18.87 16.50
N CYS A 181 1.98 19.81 16.02
CA CYS A 181 2.38 20.78 15.00
C CYS A 181 3.51 21.68 15.50
N MET A 182 3.45 22.15 16.75
CA MET A 182 4.52 22.92 17.39
C MET A 182 5.87 22.21 17.41
N LYS A 183 5.87 20.87 17.56
CA LYS A 183 7.10 20.06 17.52
C LYS A 183 7.67 19.92 16.12
N ALA A 184 6.84 20.04 15.08
CA ALA A 184 7.28 20.05 13.68
C ALA A 184 7.82 21.41 13.27
N ASP A 185 7.08 22.47 13.57
CA ASP A 185 7.52 23.85 13.42
C ASP A 185 6.68 24.78 14.32
N PRO A 186 7.29 25.72 15.08
CA PRO A 186 6.54 26.64 15.94
C PRO A 186 5.49 27.46 15.20
N ASP A 187 5.75 27.88 13.97
CA ASP A 187 4.82 28.72 13.22
C ASP A 187 3.67 27.90 12.63
N TYR A 188 3.91 26.61 12.34
CA TYR A 188 2.83 25.67 12.02
C TYR A 188 1.86 25.52 13.21
N GLY A 189 2.39 25.27 14.41
CA GLY A 189 1.56 25.13 15.60
C GLY A 189 0.74 26.39 15.90
N LYS A 190 1.37 27.58 15.83
CA LYS A 190 0.68 28.87 16.04
C LYS A 190 -0.39 29.11 14.97
N GLY A 191 -0.10 28.80 13.71
CA GLY A 191 -1.05 28.97 12.61
C GLY A 191 -2.32 28.14 12.81
N VAL A 192 -2.17 26.87 13.17
CA VAL A 192 -3.31 25.98 13.48
C VAL A 192 -4.06 26.43 14.74
N ALA A 193 -3.34 26.82 15.79
CA ALA A 193 -3.95 27.32 17.02
C ALA A 193 -4.79 28.60 16.78
N GLY A 194 -4.23 29.55 16.03
CA GLY A 194 -4.92 30.77 15.62
C GLY A 194 -6.16 30.49 14.78
N ALA A 195 -6.08 29.58 13.81
CA ALA A 195 -7.21 29.17 12.99
C ALA A 195 -8.33 28.48 13.78
N LEU A 196 -7.99 27.80 14.89
CA LEU A 196 -8.94 27.17 15.81
C LEU A 196 -9.45 28.12 16.91
N GLY A 197 -8.94 29.35 16.99
CA GLY A 197 -9.26 30.28 18.08
C GLY A 197 -8.77 29.82 19.45
N ILE A 198 -7.75 28.96 19.51
CA ILE A 198 -7.18 28.43 20.75
C ILE A 198 -5.85 29.14 21.03
N SER A 199 -5.64 29.59 22.27
CA SER A 199 -4.34 30.12 22.67
C SER A 199 -3.29 29.01 22.60
N ALA A 200 -2.29 29.25 21.74
CA ALA A 200 -1.09 28.41 21.57
C ALA A 200 -0.28 28.28 22.87
#